data_AF-A0A3M2CXY7-F1
#
_entry.id   AF-A0A3M2CXY7-F1
#
_cell.length_a   1.000
_cell.length_b   1.000
_cell.length_c   1.000
_cell.angle_alpha   90.00
_cell.angle_beta   90.00
_cell.angle_gamma   90.00
#
_symmetry.space_group_name_H-M   'P 1'
#
loop_
_entity.id
_entity.type
_entity.pdbx_description
1 polymer ?
#
loop_
_entity_poly.entity_id
_entity_poly.type
_entity_poly.pdbx_seq_one_letter_code
_entity_poly.pdbx_strand_id
1 'polypeptide(L)'
;MIRRAISGTAGLLSLLCFVGVASAEIFPEEGPPGTTVTISGGEFGPFTSTQENRVEFNGVSALIQLWEPDFIMVKVPLKATSGPVIVSNGKTRHEVGTFTVRQVKITRIEPSEVEAGGIVTIYGEHFGPTAGSRDPNTMFGVNQVVISGIRAEVRKWRPDKIEVTVPANATSGEVEVRLASSDPLPDGSCCAPVDYVVSNRVPIEIVPPVNVQPTAGPVGSKIILSGQDFGATRPSDGRVLIGGVPATIAQWSNRTIVVHVPLNARSGPIVLHANGTSRQVGEFTVQTPEVIELTPKRGPIGTLVTIRGKHFGVYSESGSTAYAFDFDPGANGVEIGGVPAIIHRWNDSQIDVWVPFSAKSGPVVIKRGATIPQPDGSCCAKKDVVRLVAGEFTVVTPRVDSYSPKKAGLDEIVTITGSGFGEFIKISEATRFSLHQAGHEWKNYRLGEDVSRTEVLINGMAAVVVSWSDTEIKVRVPRRHVFGYGNPEGFMPDLSEGEIVVKRGSWDLLENGQCCTPKKWISVVAGPFTILKRGLPDQDYYTIPNPRRD
;
A
#
# COMPACT_ATOMS: atom_id res chain seq x y z
N MET A 1 -50.17 22.35 45.56
CA MET A 1 -50.83 22.35 46.89
C MET A 1 -50.60 23.71 47.54
N ILE A 2 -51.65 24.26 48.14
CA ILE A 2 -51.85 25.65 48.56
C ILE A 2 -51.41 25.88 50.02
N ARG A 3 -50.83 27.06 50.32
CA ARG A 3 -51.03 27.94 51.52
C ARG A 3 -50.05 29.15 51.37
N ARG A 4 -50.44 30.42 51.09
CA ARG A 4 -51.09 31.47 51.93
C ARG A 4 -50.48 31.56 53.35
N ALA A 5 -50.09 32.71 53.94
CA ALA A 5 -50.21 34.14 53.60
C ALA A 5 -49.45 35.04 54.63
N ILE A 6 -49.30 36.36 54.31
CA ILE A 6 -49.26 37.56 55.22
C ILE A 6 -47.96 37.74 56.05
N SER A 7 -47.32 38.89 56.32
CA SER A 7 -47.51 40.36 56.25
C SER A 7 -46.10 40.97 56.44
N GLY A 8 -45.76 42.12 55.87
CA GLY A 8 -45.75 43.32 56.70
C GLY A 8 -44.67 44.32 56.29
N THR A 9 -45.03 45.59 56.42
CA THR A 9 -44.39 46.82 55.98
C THR A 9 -43.09 47.20 56.71
N ALA A 10 -42.16 47.77 55.94
CA ALA A 10 -41.24 48.88 56.25
C ALA A 10 -40.52 48.87 57.61
N GLY A 11 -39.30 48.31 57.62
CA GLY A 11 -38.23 48.70 58.54
C GLY A 11 -37.18 49.48 57.77
N LEU A 12 -37.03 50.77 58.10
CA LEU A 12 -35.95 51.64 57.62
C LEU A 12 -34.62 51.09 58.18
N LEU A 13 -33.91 50.26 57.42
CA LEU A 13 -32.50 49.97 57.70
C LEU A 13 -31.68 50.99 56.93
N SER A 14 -31.11 51.94 57.68
CA SER A 14 -29.97 52.74 57.23
C SER A 14 -28.86 51.78 56.80
N LEU A 15 -28.80 51.51 55.49
CA LEU A 15 -27.60 50.96 54.89
C LEU A 15 -26.60 52.12 54.93
N LEU A 16 -25.65 52.07 55.86
CA LEU A 16 -24.39 52.77 55.65
C LEU A 16 -23.88 52.29 54.30
N CYS A 17 -24.01 53.14 53.29
CA CYS A 17 -23.31 53.00 52.03
C CYS A 17 -21.83 53.16 52.38
N PHE A 18 -21.18 52.06 52.73
CA PHE A 18 -19.76 51.95 52.45
C PHE A 18 -19.67 52.00 50.92
N VAL A 19 -19.45 53.19 50.38
CA VAL A 19 -18.75 53.35 49.11
C VAL A 19 -17.33 52.86 49.41
N GLY A 20 -17.17 51.54 49.48
CA GLY A 20 -15.88 50.92 49.37
C GLY A 20 -15.43 51.26 47.96
N VAL A 21 -14.47 52.18 47.86
CA VAL A 21 -13.73 52.43 46.64
C VAL A 21 -13.25 51.05 46.18
N ALA A 22 -13.82 50.53 45.09
CA ALA A 22 -13.30 49.31 44.49
C ALA A 22 -11.86 49.65 44.10
N SER A 23 -10.90 49.09 44.83
CA SER A 23 -9.49 49.22 44.50
C SER A 23 -9.33 48.76 43.06
N ALA A 24 -8.58 49.52 42.25
CA ALA A 24 -8.25 49.05 40.92
C ALA A 24 -7.50 47.71 41.03
N GLU A 25 -7.86 46.76 40.18
CA GLU A 25 -7.30 45.41 40.12
C GLU A 25 -6.84 45.12 38.69
N ILE A 26 -5.72 44.40 38.56
CA ILE A 26 -5.22 43.93 37.27
C ILE A 26 -5.39 42.42 37.15
N PHE A 27 -5.81 41.94 35.98
CA PHE A 27 -5.91 40.52 35.68
C PHE A 27 -5.53 40.20 34.23
N PRO A 28 -4.64 39.22 33.99
CA PRO A 28 -3.85 38.50 34.98
C PRO A 28 -2.75 39.38 35.61
N GLU A 29 -2.30 39.02 36.82
CA GLU A 29 -1.18 39.69 37.53
C GLU A 29 0.21 39.22 37.03
N GLU A 30 0.25 38.21 36.17
CA GLU A 30 1.49 37.70 35.60
C GLU A 30 1.31 37.20 34.17
N GLY A 31 2.40 37.19 33.41
CA GLY A 31 2.42 36.69 32.04
C GLY A 31 3.62 37.20 31.24
N PRO A 32 3.86 36.64 30.04
CA PRO A 32 4.91 37.12 29.14
C PRO A 32 4.50 38.43 28.46
N PRO A 33 5.45 39.16 27.86
CA PRO A 33 5.12 40.26 26.97
C PRO A 33 4.15 39.83 25.85
N GLY A 34 3.24 40.73 25.49
CA GLY A 34 2.13 40.46 24.57
C GLY A 34 0.85 39.95 25.26
N THR A 35 0.89 39.61 26.55
CA THR A 35 -0.30 39.25 27.35
C THR A 35 -1.29 40.40 27.36
N THR A 36 -2.57 40.11 27.13
CA THR A 36 -3.65 41.08 27.34
C THR A 36 -3.98 41.13 28.82
N VAL A 37 -3.76 42.29 29.43
CA VAL A 37 -4.10 42.57 30.84
C VAL A 37 -5.34 43.46 30.84
N THR A 38 -6.31 43.05 31.64
CA THR A 38 -7.50 43.81 31.97
C THR A 38 -7.25 44.54 33.29
N ILE A 39 -7.53 45.83 33.32
CA ILE A 39 -7.46 46.68 34.50
C ILE A 39 -8.90 47.10 34.79
N SER A 40 -9.43 46.68 35.93
CA SER A 40 -10.80 46.99 36.36
C SER A 40 -10.74 47.89 37.58
N GLY A 41 -11.62 48.88 37.66
CA GLY A 41 -11.62 49.85 38.76
C GLY A 41 -12.58 50.98 38.50
N GLY A 42 -12.40 52.11 39.18
CA GLY A 42 -13.13 53.34 38.90
C GLY A 42 -12.16 54.52 38.77
N GLU A 43 -12.67 55.65 38.32
CA GLU A 43 -11.94 56.94 38.26
C GLU A 43 -10.84 57.05 37.19
N PHE A 44 -10.81 56.15 36.20
CA PHE A 44 -9.87 56.30 35.07
C PHE A 44 -10.23 57.46 34.14
N GLY A 45 -11.49 57.88 34.14
CA GLY A 45 -12.00 58.97 33.31
C GLY A 45 -12.06 58.62 31.81
N PRO A 46 -12.58 59.54 30.97
CA PRO A 46 -12.68 59.29 29.53
C PRO A 46 -11.31 59.28 28.87
N PHE A 47 -11.18 58.50 27.79
CA PHE A 47 -10.02 58.58 26.89
C PHE A 47 -10.05 59.89 26.12
N THR A 48 -8.92 60.62 26.12
CA THR A 48 -8.77 61.89 25.41
C THR A 48 -7.74 61.78 24.28
N SER A 49 -6.55 61.26 24.57
CA SER A 49 -5.49 61.02 23.58
C SER A 49 -4.44 60.04 24.11
N THR A 50 -3.65 59.45 23.22
CA THR A 50 -2.53 58.54 23.58
C THR A 50 -1.38 59.23 24.32
N GLN A 51 -1.37 60.57 24.36
CA GLN A 51 -0.38 61.36 25.10
C GLN A 51 -0.77 61.52 26.56
N GLU A 52 -2.05 61.74 26.81
CA GLU A 52 -2.62 61.97 28.13
C GLU A 52 -3.00 60.64 28.81
N ASN A 53 -3.53 59.67 28.05
CA ASN A 53 -3.93 58.36 28.57
C ASN A 53 -2.81 57.34 28.31
N ARG A 54 -2.16 56.90 29.39
CA ARG A 54 -1.04 55.93 29.32
C ARG A 54 -1.20 54.85 30.38
N VAL A 55 -0.77 53.64 30.03
CA VAL A 55 -0.57 52.57 31.00
C VAL A 55 0.90 52.16 30.94
N GLU A 56 1.58 52.13 32.07
CA GLU A 56 3.02 51.85 32.16
C GLU A 56 3.25 50.62 33.03
N PHE A 57 3.99 49.64 32.52
CA PHE A 57 4.48 48.48 33.26
C PHE A 57 5.92 48.77 33.68
N ASN A 58 6.13 49.08 34.96
CA ASN A 58 7.42 49.47 35.51
C ASN A 58 8.14 50.55 34.67
N GLY A 59 7.38 51.57 34.25
CA GLY A 59 7.87 52.70 33.43
C GLY A 59 7.91 52.44 31.91
N VAL A 60 7.51 51.26 31.42
CA VAL A 60 7.41 50.97 29.98
C VAL A 60 5.97 51.13 29.52
N SER A 61 5.72 52.04 28.57
CA SER A 61 4.38 52.28 28.01
C SER A 61 3.83 51.05 27.31
N ALA A 62 2.60 50.69 27.67
CA ALA A 62 1.82 49.61 27.08
C ALA A 62 0.95 50.11 25.93
N LEU A 63 0.61 49.19 25.04
CA LEU A 63 -0.35 49.45 23.99
C LEU A 63 -1.77 49.31 24.54
N ILE A 64 -2.54 50.40 24.51
CA ILE A 64 -3.95 50.42 24.91
C ILE A 64 -4.80 49.82 23.78
N GLN A 65 -5.56 48.78 24.09
CA GLN A 65 -6.51 48.14 23.17
C GLN A 65 -7.92 48.70 23.34
N LEU A 66 -8.29 49.02 24.58
CA LEU A 66 -9.59 49.58 24.94
C LEU A 66 -9.44 50.40 26.22
N TRP A 67 -10.12 51.54 26.28
CA TRP A 67 -10.15 52.41 27.47
C TRP A 67 -11.57 52.91 27.69
N GLU A 68 -12.13 52.52 28.83
CA GLU A 68 -13.41 52.97 29.38
C GLU A 68 -13.18 53.53 30.80
N PRO A 69 -14.11 54.32 31.34
CA PRO A 69 -13.91 54.99 32.64
C PRO A 69 -13.67 54.06 33.84
N ASP A 70 -14.10 52.80 33.75
CA ASP A 70 -14.00 51.76 34.79
C ASP A 70 -13.23 50.51 34.33
N PHE A 71 -12.72 50.53 33.09
CA PHE A 71 -12.20 49.33 32.45
C PHE A 71 -11.16 49.66 31.37
N ILE A 72 -9.97 49.07 31.45
CA ILE A 72 -8.91 49.25 30.44
C ILE A 72 -8.37 47.88 30.02
N MET A 73 -8.18 47.67 28.72
CA MET A 73 -7.43 46.53 28.19
C MET A 73 -6.14 47.01 27.54
N VAL A 74 -5.03 46.42 27.95
CA VAL A 74 -3.69 46.73 27.42
C VAL A 74 -2.94 45.45 27.05
N LYS A 75 -2.00 45.57 26.11
CA LYS A 75 -0.98 44.53 25.92
C LYS A 75 0.29 44.86 26.69
N VAL A 76 0.81 43.88 27.42
CA VAL A 76 2.11 43.98 28.11
C VAL A 76 3.20 44.26 27.08
N PRO A 77 3.98 45.35 27.21
CA PRO A 77 4.98 45.74 26.22
C PRO A 77 6.17 44.77 26.22
N LEU A 78 6.84 44.64 25.06
CA LEU A 78 7.97 43.73 24.82
C LEU A 78 9.10 43.90 25.84
N LYS A 79 9.39 45.14 26.22
CA LYS A 79 10.46 45.49 27.18
C LYS A 79 9.97 45.62 28.63
N ALA A 80 8.73 45.23 28.93
CA ALA A 80 8.22 45.26 30.29
C ALA A 80 9.13 44.48 31.24
N THR A 81 9.28 44.97 32.47
CA THR A 81 9.90 44.25 33.57
C THR A 81 8.91 44.14 34.72
N SER A 82 9.10 43.16 35.61
CA SER A 82 8.23 43.00 36.77
C SER A 82 8.25 44.24 37.66
N GLY A 83 7.08 44.71 38.08
CA GLY A 83 6.97 45.92 38.88
C GLY A 83 5.56 46.53 38.85
N PRO A 84 5.41 47.76 39.38
CA PRO A 84 4.12 48.41 39.48
C PRO A 84 3.54 48.73 38.10
N VAL A 85 2.22 48.62 37.99
CA VAL A 85 1.43 49.05 36.84
C VAL A 85 0.79 50.39 37.17
N ILE A 86 1.07 51.41 36.35
CA ILE A 86 0.58 52.77 36.56
C ILE A 86 -0.33 53.17 35.41
N VAL A 87 -1.55 53.59 35.74
CA VAL A 87 -2.51 54.20 34.81
C VAL A 87 -2.43 55.71 34.96
N SER A 88 -2.21 56.42 33.87
CA SER A 88 -2.17 57.89 33.82
C SER A 88 -3.30 58.44 32.98
N ASN A 89 -4.01 59.46 33.48
CA ASN A 89 -4.94 60.29 32.70
C ASN A 89 -4.56 61.77 32.87
N GLY A 90 -3.76 62.25 31.94
CA GLY A 90 -3.08 63.54 32.01
C GLY A 90 -2.16 63.65 33.22
N LYS A 91 -2.53 64.47 34.21
CA LYS A 91 -1.71 64.68 35.42
C LYS A 91 -2.01 63.67 36.54
N THR A 92 -3.12 62.94 36.48
CA THR A 92 -3.44 61.94 37.50
C THR A 92 -2.71 60.64 37.19
N ARG A 93 -2.15 60.00 38.24
CA ARG A 93 -1.46 58.71 38.15
C ARG A 93 -2.02 57.80 39.24
N HIS A 94 -2.46 56.62 38.85
CA HIS A 94 -3.00 55.60 39.74
C HIS A 94 -2.12 54.36 39.62
N GLU A 95 -1.52 53.92 40.73
CA GLU A 95 -0.92 52.60 40.80
C GLU A 95 -2.05 51.58 41.01
N VAL A 96 -2.21 50.67 40.05
CA VAL A 96 -3.38 49.76 39.99
C VAL A 96 -3.02 48.31 40.34
N GLY A 97 -1.76 48.04 40.67
CA GLY A 97 -1.27 46.71 41.02
C GLY A 97 0.20 46.50 40.62
N THR A 98 0.69 45.27 40.81
CA THR A 98 2.04 44.84 40.38
C THR A 98 1.91 43.71 39.38
N PHE A 99 2.61 43.81 38.25
CA PHE A 99 2.64 42.74 37.25
C PHE A 99 3.98 42.00 37.29
N THR A 100 3.93 40.67 37.25
CA THR A 100 5.12 39.81 37.17
C THR A 100 5.34 39.35 35.73
N VAL A 101 6.41 39.82 35.10
CA VAL A 101 6.79 39.37 33.76
C VAL A 101 7.33 37.95 33.84
N ARG A 102 6.67 37.02 33.16
CA ARG A 102 7.05 35.61 33.07
C ARG A 102 7.71 35.31 31.73
N GLN A 103 8.68 34.40 31.73
CA GLN A 103 9.29 33.92 30.50
C GLN A 103 8.51 32.72 29.96
N VAL A 104 8.28 32.73 28.65
CA VAL A 104 7.75 31.57 27.94
C VAL A 104 8.79 30.45 27.96
N LYS A 105 8.36 29.24 28.35
CA LYS A 105 9.28 28.12 28.56
C LYS A 105 8.71 26.83 28.00
N ILE A 106 9.50 26.10 27.22
CA ILE A 106 9.21 24.73 26.81
C ILE A 106 9.81 23.79 27.86
N THR A 107 9.00 22.90 28.42
CA THR A 107 9.42 21.91 29.40
C THR A 107 9.75 20.56 28.76
N ARG A 108 8.97 20.12 27.76
CA ARG A 108 9.26 18.91 26.97
C ARG A 108 8.50 18.91 25.64
N ILE A 109 8.92 18.04 24.72
CA ILE A 109 8.25 17.77 23.45
C ILE A 109 7.96 16.28 23.38
N GLU A 110 6.75 15.93 22.96
CA GLU A 110 6.30 14.55 22.89
C GLU A 110 5.55 14.27 21.57
N PRO A 111 6.02 13.31 20.75
CA PRO A 111 7.29 12.58 20.89
C PRO A 111 8.52 13.48 20.60
N SER A 112 9.69 13.10 21.12
CA SER A 112 10.97 13.80 20.85
C SER A 112 11.63 13.37 19.53
N GLU A 113 11.21 12.23 18.96
CA GLU A 113 11.54 11.75 17.62
C GLU A 113 10.23 11.58 16.83
N VAL A 114 10.15 12.13 15.63
CA VAL A 114 8.91 12.14 14.84
C VAL A 114 9.20 12.16 13.34
N GLU A 115 8.31 11.57 12.55
CA GLU A 115 8.39 11.70 11.10
C GLU A 115 8.04 13.11 10.63
N ALA A 116 8.67 13.57 9.54
CA ALA A 116 8.24 14.79 8.88
C ALA A 116 6.76 14.69 8.47
N GLY A 117 5.96 15.73 8.76
CA GLY A 117 4.49 15.69 8.63
C GLY A 117 3.74 15.09 9.83
N GLY A 118 4.45 14.53 10.81
CA GLY A 118 3.88 14.02 12.05
C GLY A 118 3.38 15.12 12.98
N ILE A 119 2.73 14.72 14.07
CA ILE A 119 2.19 15.63 15.07
C ILE A 119 3.04 15.54 16.34
N VAL A 120 3.37 16.70 16.91
CA VAL A 120 4.05 16.79 18.20
C VAL A 120 3.30 17.69 19.15
N THR A 121 3.37 17.32 20.44
CA THR A 121 2.85 18.11 21.54
C THR A 121 4.00 18.76 22.28
N ILE A 122 3.98 20.08 22.37
CA ILE A 122 4.95 20.90 23.09
C ILE A 122 4.32 21.25 24.43
N TYR A 123 4.90 20.78 25.52
CA TYR A 123 4.49 21.12 26.88
C TYR A 123 5.36 22.27 27.39
N GLY A 124 4.76 23.14 28.20
CA GLY A 124 5.49 24.28 28.72
C GLY A 124 4.67 25.15 29.67
N GLU A 125 5.17 26.35 29.86
CA GLU A 125 4.61 27.34 30.77
C GLU A 125 4.50 28.68 30.04
N HIS A 126 3.44 29.41 30.36
CA HIS A 126 3.22 30.79 29.90
C HIS A 126 3.12 30.94 28.37
N PHE A 127 2.52 30.00 27.64
CA PHE A 127 2.24 30.15 26.20
C PHE A 127 1.10 31.14 25.90
N GLY A 128 0.36 31.56 26.92
CA GLY A 128 -0.85 32.35 26.76
C GLY A 128 -2.04 31.54 26.20
N PRO A 129 -3.24 32.11 26.20
CA PRO A 129 -4.47 31.37 25.93
C PRO A 129 -4.73 31.10 24.44
N THR A 130 -4.06 31.82 23.53
CA THR A 130 -4.35 31.77 22.09
C THR A 130 -3.08 31.94 21.26
N ALA A 131 -3.10 31.37 20.04
CA ALA A 131 -2.08 31.62 19.03
C ALA A 131 -2.24 33.02 18.37
N GLY A 132 -3.34 33.74 18.65
CA GLY A 132 -3.70 34.98 17.96
C GLY A 132 -4.61 34.74 16.76
N SER A 133 -4.78 35.77 15.92
CA SER A 133 -5.58 35.66 14.68
C SER A 133 -4.93 34.70 13.68
N ARG A 134 -5.73 34.09 12.79
CA ARG A 134 -5.20 33.29 11.68
C ARG A 134 -4.55 34.14 10.58
N ASP A 135 -4.81 35.45 10.56
CA ASP A 135 -4.22 36.38 9.60
C ASP A 135 -2.86 36.91 10.11
N PRO A 136 -1.73 36.59 9.44
CA PRO A 136 -0.42 37.08 9.82
C PRO A 136 -0.25 38.60 9.64
N ASN A 137 -1.13 39.26 8.88
CA ASN A 137 -1.13 40.72 8.70
C ASN A 137 -1.92 41.45 9.80
N THR A 138 -2.36 40.75 10.84
CA THR A 138 -2.95 41.45 11.99
C THR A 138 -1.92 42.36 12.63
N MET A 139 -2.38 43.56 12.97
CA MET A 139 -1.58 44.64 13.56
C MET A 139 -0.84 44.25 14.85
N PHE A 140 -1.23 43.16 15.50
CA PHE A 140 -0.65 42.68 16.77
C PHE A 140 0.15 41.38 16.65
N GLY A 141 0.33 40.86 15.42
CA GLY A 141 1.06 39.64 15.14
C GLY A 141 0.34 38.36 15.58
N VAL A 142 0.99 37.23 15.28
CA VAL A 142 0.47 35.88 15.55
C VAL A 142 1.56 35.08 16.24
N ASN A 143 1.22 34.44 17.37
CA ASN A 143 2.14 33.54 18.06
C ASN A 143 2.44 32.34 17.15
N GLN A 144 3.66 31.86 17.19
CA GLN A 144 4.11 30.80 16.29
C GLN A 144 5.02 29.82 16.98
N VAL A 145 5.00 28.60 16.48
CA VAL A 145 5.99 27.57 16.79
C VAL A 145 6.92 27.48 15.59
N VAL A 146 8.21 27.48 15.86
CA VAL A 146 9.26 27.34 14.85
C VAL A 146 10.02 26.05 15.14
N ILE A 147 10.14 25.18 14.14
CA ILE A 147 10.91 23.94 14.18
C ILE A 147 12.01 24.06 13.14
N SER A 148 13.27 24.06 13.59
CA SER A 148 14.45 24.16 12.71
C SER A 148 14.40 25.38 11.78
N GLY A 149 13.91 26.51 12.30
CA GLY A 149 13.76 27.76 11.54
C GLY A 149 12.51 27.85 10.65
N ILE A 150 11.72 26.78 10.54
CA ILE A 150 10.50 26.72 9.74
C ILE A 150 9.27 26.86 10.64
N ARG A 151 8.31 27.71 10.27
CA ARG A 151 7.06 27.85 11.00
C ARG A 151 6.23 26.56 10.90
N ALA A 152 5.90 25.97 12.05
CA ALA A 152 5.03 24.82 12.16
C ALA A 152 3.56 25.22 12.14
N GLU A 153 2.70 24.33 11.63
CA GLU A 153 1.26 24.54 11.63
C GLU A 153 0.69 24.25 13.02
N VAL A 154 0.13 25.28 13.67
CA VAL A 154 -0.51 25.11 14.98
C VAL A 154 -1.90 24.50 14.81
N ARG A 155 -2.09 23.30 15.37
CA ARG A 155 -3.40 22.62 15.42
C ARG A 155 -4.21 23.04 16.63
N LYS A 156 -3.55 23.16 17.78
CA LYS A 156 -4.19 23.49 19.06
C LYS A 156 -3.25 24.27 19.94
N TRP A 157 -3.79 25.28 20.61
CA TRP A 157 -3.04 26.13 21.52
C TRP A 157 -3.72 26.19 22.89
N ARG A 158 -2.93 26.00 23.95
CA ARG A 158 -3.31 26.14 25.36
C ARG A 158 -2.14 26.82 26.11
N PRO A 159 -2.41 27.41 27.29
CA PRO A 159 -1.37 28.08 28.09
C PRO A 159 -0.17 27.20 28.47
N ASP A 160 -0.38 25.89 28.56
CA ASP A 160 0.59 24.89 29.04
C ASP A 160 0.95 23.83 27.98
N LYS A 161 0.26 23.81 26.83
CA LYS A 161 0.53 22.86 25.75
C LYS A 161 0.12 23.35 24.37
N ILE A 162 0.91 23.02 23.36
CA ILE A 162 0.66 23.35 21.96
C ILE A 162 0.80 22.07 21.12
N GLU A 163 -0.20 21.75 20.31
CA GLU A 163 -0.14 20.66 19.33
C GLU A 163 0.17 21.27 17.95
N VAL A 164 1.24 20.82 17.30
CA VAL A 164 1.65 21.29 15.96
C VAL A 164 1.90 20.14 14.99
N THR A 165 1.73 20.42 13.70
CA THR A 165 2.19 19.54 12.61
C THR A 165 3.62 19.92 12.23
N VAL A 166 4.51 18.93 12.19
CA VAL A 166 5.90 19.11 11.77
C VAL A 166 5.94 19.39 10.26
N PRO A 167 6.59 20.46 9.80
CA PRO A 167 6.70 20.75 8.37
C PRO A 167 7.33 19.59 7.60
N ALA A 168 6.82 19.29 6.40
CA ALA A 168 7.29 18.15 5.60
C ALA A 168 8.76 18.27 5.15
N ASN A 169 9.32 19.48 5.15
CA ASN A 169 10.72 19.77 4.81
C ASN A 169 11.57 20.13 6.03
N ALA A 170 11.07 19.94 7.25
CA ALA A 170 11.86 20.19 8.45
C ALA A 170 12.93 19.10 8.64
N THR A 171 14.11 19.50 9.08
CA THR A 171 15.19 18.62 9.54
C THR A 171 15.26 18.62 11.06
N SER A 172 15.92 17.63 11.67
CA SER A 172 16.23 17.67 13.10
C SER A 172 16.87 18.99 13.51
N GLY A 173 16.52 19.48 14.70
CA GLY A 173 16.98 20.77 15.19
C GLY A 173 16.19 21.24 16.40
N GLU A 174 16.15 22.55 16.60
CA GLU A 174 15.56 23.15 17.80
C GLU A 174 14.12 23.60 17.56
N VAL A 175 13.30 23.44 18.59
CA VAL A 175 11.94 23.97 18.66
C VAL A 175 11.91 25.21 19.56
N GLU A 176 11.24 26.24 19.07
CA GLU A 176 11.00 27.49 19.78
C GLU A 176 9.52 27.88 19.70
N VAL A 177 8.97 28.39 20.81
CA VAL A 177 7.70 29.10 20.83
C VAL A 177 7.99 30.60 20.83
N ARG A 178 7.35 31.33 19.92
CA ARG A 178 7.50 32.77 19.75
C ARG A 178 6.16 33.46 19.99
N LEU A 179 6.11 34.31 21.01
CA LEU A 179 4.92 35.08 21.36
C LEU A 179 5.04 36.48 20.78
N ALA A 180 4.08 36.87 19.95
CA ALA A 180 4.06 38.16 19.29
C ALA A 180 3.70 39.27 20.28
N SER A 181 4.54 40.30 20.32
CA SER A 181 4.27 41.55 21.03
C SER A 181 4.59 42.73 20.12
N SER A 182 3.95 43.85 20.38
CA SER A 182 4.15 45.08 19.62
C SER A 182 4.02 46.25 20.59
N ASP A 183 5.09 47.04 20.66
CA ASP A 183 5.16 48.22 21.52
C ASP A 183 4.42 49.39 20.86
N PRO A 184 3.82 50.30 21.65
CA PRO A 184 3.32 51.56 21.11
C PRO A 184 4.47 52.40 20.53
N LEU A 185 4.15 53.25 19.55
CA LEU A 185 5.09 54.27 19.06
C LEU A 185 5.38 55.31 20.17
N PRO A 186 6.44 56.14 20.06
CA PRO A 186 6.79 57.13 21.09
C PRO A 186 5.64 58.10 21.44
N ASP A 187 4.74 58.35 20.50
CA ASP A 187 3.55 59.18 20.69
C ASP A 187 2.35 58.44 21.31
N GLY A 188 2.53 57.18 21.70
CA GLY A 188 1.52 56.29 22.24
C GLY A 188 0.57 55.70 21.18
N SER A 189 0.73 56.05 19.90
CA SER A 189 -0.08 55.49 18.82
C SER A 189 0.35 54.06 18.48
N CYS A 190 -0.55 53.33 17.81
CA CYS A 190 -0.27 51.96 17.37
C CYS A 190 0.41 51.95 16.00
N CYS A 191 1.36 51.06 15.73
CA CYS A 191 2.19 50.29 16.64
C CYS A 191 3.57 50.10 15.98
N ALA A 192 4.62 49.85 16.76
CA ALA A 192 5.89 49.42 16.21
C ALA A 192 5.76 48.06 15.48
N PRO A 193 6.65 47.72 14.54
CA PRO A 193 6.67 46.39 13.92
C PRO A 193 6.63 45.28 14.98
N VAL A 194 5.85 44.22 14.71
CA VAL A 194 5.73 43.07 15.60
C VAL A 194 7.11 42.45 15.84
N ASP A 195 7.41 42.19 17.11
CA ASP A 195 8.58 41.44 17.55
C ASP A 195 8.14 40.26 18.43
N TYR A 196 9.08 39.40 18.82
CA TYR A 196 8.78 38.14 19.49
C TYR A 196 9.54 37.95 20.79
N VAL A 197 8.81 37.54 21.82
CA VAL A 197 9.40 36.87 22.97
C VAL A 197 9.63 35.42 22.59
N VAL A 198 10.88 34.97 22.66
CA VAL A 198 11.30 33.62 22.27
C VAL A 198 11.52 32.77 23.51
N SER A 199 11.02 31.53 23.49
CA SER A 199 11.27 30.55 24.55
C SER A 199 12.71 30.04 24.57
N ASN A 200 13.04 29.20 25.57
CA ASN A 200 14.18 28.31 25.44
C ASN A 200 14.03 27.37 24.24
N ARG A 201 15.16 26.83 23.80
CA ARG A 201 15.25 25.84 22.72
C ARG A 201 15.18 24.43 23.30
N VAL A 202 14.43 23.55 22.65
CA VAL A 202 14.38 22.13 22.97
C VAL A 202 14.58 21.33 21.68
N PRO A 203 15.52 20.37 21.66
CA PRO A 203 15.82 19.63 20.45
C PRO A 203 14.68 18.67 20.09
N ILE A 204 14.49 18.45 18.80
CA ILE A 204 13.62 17.43 18.23
C ILE A 204 14.35 16.69 17.11
N GLU A 205 14.20 15.38 17.09
CA GLU A 205 14.69 14.53 16.00
C GLU A 205 13.58 14.33 14.97
N ILE A 206 13.87 14.68 13.72
CA ILE A 206 12.96 14.50 12.59
C ILE A 206 13.53 13.42 11.69
N VAL A 207 12.80 12.32 11.58
CA VAL A 207 13.20 11.17 10.77
C VAL A 207 12.42 11.13 9.45
N PRO A 208 13.03 10.68 8.34
CA PRO A 208 12.31 10.52 7.07
C PRO A 208 11.18 9.47 7.20
N PRO A 209 10.00 9.69 6.61
CA PRO A 209 8.93 8.68 6.59
C PRO A 209 9.35 7.46 5.76
N VAL A 210 8.89 6.28 6.17
CA VAL A 210 9.12 5.01 5.46
C VAL A 210 7.78 4.39 5.07
N ASN A 211 7.57 4.20 3.77
CA ASN A 211 6.41 3.49 3.25
C ASN A 211 6.73 2.01 3.09
N VAL A 212 5.88 1.14 3.64
CA VAL A 212 6.03 -0.32 3.57
C VAL A 212 4.90 -0.93 2.75
N GLN A 213 5.24 -1.66 1.70
CA GLN A 213 4.26 -2.36 0.86
C GLN A 213 4.77 -3.73 0.38
N PRO A 214 3.93 -4.77 0.35
CA PRO A 214 2.59 -4.84 0.95
C PRO A 214 2.66 -4.91 2.49
N THR A 215 1.54 -4.66 3.16
CA THR A 215 1.40 -4.78 4.63
C THR A 215 0.88 -6.14 5.10
N ALA A 216 0.60 -7.05 4.16
CA ALA A 216 0.21 -8.42 4.45
C ALA A 216 0.64 -9.36 3.33
N GLY A 217 0.83 -10.63 3.68
CA GLY A 217 1.14 -11.68 2.73
C GLY A 217 1.63 -12.94 3.42
N PRO A 218 1.65 -14.07 2.72
CA PRO A 218 2.21 -15.31 3.23
C PRO A 218 3.75 -15.30 3.26
N VAL A 219 4.32 -16.37 3.81
CA VAL A 219 5.79 -16.56 3.80
C VAL A 219 6.35 -16.56 2.38
N GLY A 220 7.56 -16.03 2.23
CA GLY A 220 8.24 -15.87 0.94
C GLY A 220 7.87 -14.59 0.18
N SER A 221 6.80 -13.90 0.57
CA SER A 221 6.39 -12.66 -0.09
C SER A 221 7.44 -11.55 0.03
N LYS A 222 7.53 -10.75 -1.02
CA LYS A 222 8.40 -9.57 -1.12
C LYS A 222 7.78 -8.41 -0.33
N ILE A 223 8.58 -7.71 0.46
CA ILE A 223 8.20 -6.45 1.11
C ILE A 223 9.20 -5.37 0.68
N ILE A 224 8.68 -4.22 0.26
CA ILE A 224 9.42 -3.07 -0.20
C ILE A 224 9.26 -1.95 0.83
N LEU A 225 10.37 -1.52 1.41
CA LEU A 225 10.46 -0.33 2.26
C LEU A 225 11.01 0.81 1.39
N SER A 226 10.22 1.85 1.19
CA SER A 226 10.58 3.04 0.40
C SER A 226 10.73 4.24 1.32
N GLY A 227 11.84 4.97 1.22
CA GLY A 227 12.15 6.09 2.10
C GLY A 227 13.30 6.95 1.57
N GLN A 228 13.94 7.69 2.47
CA GLN A 228 15.20 8.39 2.23
C GLN A 228 16.22 8.01 3.30
N ASP A 229 17.49 8.27 3.00
CA ASP A 229 18.60 8.22 3.95
C ASP A 229 18.85 6.85 4.60
N PHE A 230 18.48 5.76 3.91
CA PHE A 230 18.87 4.40 4.32
C PHE A 230 20.37 4.12 4.11
N GLY A 231 21.08 4.98 3.37
CA GLY A 231 22.47 4.79 3.00
C GLY A 231 22.64 4.03 1.68
N ALA A 232 23.71 4.35 0.93
CA ALA A 232 23.97 3.75 -0.38
C ALA A 232 24.28 2.24 -0.33
N THR A 233 24.75 1.74 0.82
CA THR A 233 25.03 0.33 1.06
C THR A 233 24.47 -0.08 2.42
N ARG A 234 24.17 -1.37 2.58
CA ARG A 234 23.69 -1.93 3.85
C ARG A 234 24.77 -1.76 4.92
N PRO A 235 24.49 -1.07 6.05
CA PRO A 235 25.44 -1.01 7.16
C PRO A 235 25.60 -2.39 7.82
N SER A 236 26.68 -2.60 8.58
CA SER A 236 26.99 -3.93 9.18
C SER A 236 25.93 -4.42 10.17
N ASP A 237 25.21 -3.50 10.80
CA ASP A 237 24.09 -3.77 11.71
C ASP A 237 22.72 -3.73 11.02
N GLY A 238 22.67 -3.44 9.72
CA GLY A 238 21.45 -3.26 8.93
C GLY A 238 20.57 -4.50 8.91
N ARG A 239 19.42 -4.45 9.61
CA ARG A 239 18.46 -5.55 9.73
C ARG A 239 17.02 -5.05 9.60
N VAL A 240 16.15 -5.91 9.07
CA VAL A 240 14.70 -5.71 9.12
C VAL A 240 14.11 -6.88 9.88
N LEU A 241 13.31 -6.60 10.91
CA LEU A 241 12.59 -7.58 11.70
C LEU A 241 11.10 -7.51 11.36
N ILE A 242 10.45 -8.66 11.23
CA ILE A 242 8.99 -8.78 11.04
C ILE A 242 8.45 -9.58 12.22
N GLY A 243 7.65 -8.94 13.08
CA GLY A 243 7.13 -9.58 14.30
C GLY A 243 8.27 -10.07 15.22
N GLY A 244 9.39 -9.35 15.25
CA GLY A 244 10.60 -9.70 16.00
C GLY A 244 11.52 -10.74 15.33
N VAL A 245 11.18 -11.24 14.14
CA VAL A 245 11.98 -12.24 13.41
C VAL A 245 12.78 -11.58 12.28
N PRO A 246 14.10 -11.80 12.16
CA PRO A 246 14.89 -11.28 11.04
C PRO A 246 14.34 -11.72 9.68
N ALA A 247 14.17 -10.76 8.78
CA ALA A 247 13.81 -10.97 7.39
C ALA A 247 15.05 -11.03 6.50
N THR A 248 14.96 -11.77 5.39
CA THR A 248 16.06 -11.85 4.42
C THR A 248 16.11 -10.58 3.60
N ILE A 249 17.21 -9.84 3.67
CA ILE A 249 17.43 -8.62 2.89
C ILE A 249 17.93 -9.02 1.50
N ALA A 250 17.18 -8.65 0.47
CA ALA A 250 17.51 -8.92 -0.93
C ALA A 250 18.15 -7.72 -1.65
N GLN A 251 17.78 -6.50 -1.24
CA GLN A 251 18.37 -5.26 -1.76
C GLN A 251 18.39 -4.19 -0.68
N TRP A 252 19.43 -3.35 -0.72
CA TRP A 252 19.53 -2.13 0.08
C TRP A 252 20.06 -1.00 -0.78
N SER A 253 19.44 0.17 -0.72
CA SER A 253 19.89 1.40 -1.33
C SER A 253 19.41 2.59 -0.50
N ASN A 254 19.85 3.80 -0.85
CA ASN A 254 19.48 5.01 -0.11
C ASN A 254 17.96 5.27 -0.08
N ARG A 255 17.20 4.69 -1.02
CA ARG A 255 15.76 4.93 -1.16
C ARG A 255 14.89 3.68 -1.01
N THR A 256 15.49 2.49 -1.05
CA THR A 256 14.73 1.24 -1.14
C THR A 256 15.44 0.10 -0.45
N ILE A 257 14.71 -0.58 0.44
CA ILE A 257 15.10 -1.86 1.01
C ILE A 257 14.07 -2.89 0.57
N VAL A 258 14.54 -4.01 0.02
CA VAL A 258 13.68 -5.15 -0.36
C VAL A 258 14.00 -6.30 0.58
N VAL A 259 12.97 -6.84 1.23
CA VAL A 259 13.09 -7.99 2.12
C VAL A 259 12.07 -9.07 1.76
N HIS A 260 12.33 -10.31 2.18
CA HIS A 260 11.40 -11.41 2.03
C HIS A 260 10.88 -11.90 3.39
N VAL A 261 9.58 -12.20 3.45
CA VAL A 261 8.93 -12.77 4.64
C VAL A 261 9.56 -14.13 4.96
N PRO A 262 10.20 -14.31 6.12
CA PRO A 262 10.90 -15.55 6.44
C PRO A 262 9.94 -16.70 6.77
N LEU A 263 10.43 -17.95 6.73
CA LEU A 263 9.65 -19.16 7.03
C LEU A 263 9.01 -19.17 8.42
N ASN A 264 9.66 -18.53 9.39
CA ASN A 264 9.24 -18.44 10.78
C ASN A 264 8.68 -17.06 11.14
N ALA A 265 8.27 -16.26 10.15
CA ALA A 265 7.68 -14.94 10.36
C ALA A 265 6.45 -15.01 11.27
N ARG A 266 6.23 -13.94 12.03
CA ARG A 266 5.02 -13.71 12.83
C ARG A 266 4.42 -12.37 12.45
N SER A 267 3.10 -12.26 12.53
CA SER A 267 2.44 -10.96 12.40
C SER A 267 2.93 -10.03 13.51
N GLY A 268 3.07 -8.75 13.19
CA GLY A 268 3.51 -7.72 14.13
C GLY A 268 4.39 -6.66 13.48
N PRO A 269 5.12 -5.88 14.30
CA PRO A 269 5.80 -4.68 13.83
C PRO A 269 6.91 -5.02 12.85
N ILE A 270 7.07 -4.16 11.86
CA ILE A 270 8.26 -4.09 11.02
C ILE A 270 9.22 -3.11 11.67
N VAL A 271 10.37 -3.62 12.12
CA VAL A 271 11.41 -2.80 12.74
C VAL A 271 12.63 -2.75 11.82
N LEU A 272 13.02 -1.55 11.43
CA LEU A 272 14.25 -1.27 10.72
C LEU A 272 15.34 -0.94 11.75
N HIS A 273 16.43 -1.71 11.73
CA HIS A 273 17.64 -1.42 12.50
C HIS A 273 18.75 -1.01 11.54
N ALA A 274 19.31 0.18 11.73
CA ALA A 274 20.41 0.70 10.94
C ALA A 274 21.15 1.79 11.72
N ASN A 275 22.48 1.83 11.60
CA ASN A 275 23.34 2.87 12.17
C ASN A 275 23.16 3.04 13.70
N GLY A 276 22.94 1.95 14.42
CA GLY A 276 22.73 1.94 15.87
C GLY A 276 21.31 2.28 16.32
N THR A 277 20.41 2.65 15.41
CA THR A 277 19.02 3.04 15.74
C THR A 277 18.04 1.93 15.33
N SER A 278 17.00 1.73 16.13
CA SER A 278 15.88 0.83 15.79
C SER A 278 14.59 1.63 15.76
N ARG A 279 13.87 1.57 14.63
CA ARG A 279 12.61 2.26 14.44
C ARG A 279 11.54 1.33 13.90
N GLN A 280 10.35 1.38 14.49
CA GLN A 280 9.17 0.76 13.91
C GLN A 280 8.74 1.58 12.68
N VAL A 281 8.71 0.93 11.52
CA VAL A 281 8.40 1.57 10.22
C VAL A 281 7.06 1.11 9.64
N GLY A 282 6.38 0.17 10.31
CA GLY A 282 5.09 -0.35 9.90
C GLY A 282 4.68 -1.58 10.69
N GLU A 283 3.63 -2.24 10.22
CA GLU A 283 3.11 -3.51 10.73
C GLU A 283 2.92 -4.46 9.56
N PHE A 284 3.16 -5.76 9.78
CA PHE A 284 2.93 -6.79 8.76
C PHE A 284 2.01 -7.88 9.29
N THR A 285 1.04 -8.29 8.48
CA THR A 285 0.20 -9.45 8.76
C THR A 285 0.67 -10.66 7.96
N VAL A 286 1.21 -11.66 8.64
CA VAL A 286 1.57 -12.94 8.03
C VAL A 286 0.29 -13.73 7.79
N GLN A 287 -0.02 -13.98 6.52
CA GLN A 287 -1.22 -14.69 6.10
C GLN A 287 -0.92 -16.16 5.86
N THR A 288 -1.83 -17.04 6.27
CA THR A 288 -1.73 -18.47 5.97
C THR A 288 -2.53 -18.76 4.69
N PRO A 289 -1.91 -19.38 3.66
CA PRO A 289 -2.62 -19.78 2.45
C PRO A 289 -3.74 -20.79 2.76
N GLU A 290 -4.91 -20.59 2.15
CA GLU A 290 -6.10 -21.42 2.35
C GLU A 290 -6.64 -21.89 0.99
N VAL A 291 -6.90 -23.20 0.85
CA VAL A 291 -7.56 -23.76 -0.34
C VAL A 291 -9.05 -23.87 -0.09
N ILE A 292 -9.85 -23.37 -1.02
CA ILE A 292 -11.31 -23.43 -1.01
C ILE A 292 -11.80 -24.53 -1.97
N GLU A 293 -11.22 -24.60 -3.16
CA GLU A 293 -11.70 -25.50 -4.21
C GLU A 293 -10.58 -25.97 -5.14
N LEU A 294 -10.68 -27.22 -5.60
CA LEU A 294 -9.88 -27.83 -6.65
C LEU A 294 -10.82 -28.37 -7.74
N THR A 295 -10.74 -27.80 -8.95
CA THR A 295 -11.60 -28.19 -10.07
C THR A 295 -10.86 -28.18 -11.42
N PRO A 296 -11.07 -29.19 -12.27
CA PRO A 296 -11.74 -30.47 -11.98
C PRO A 296 -10.88 -31.38 -11.09
N LYS A 297 -11.51 -32.31 -10.34
CA LYS A 297 -10.81 -33.31 -9.50
C LYS A 297 -10.29 -34.51 -10.29
N ARG A 298 -10.58 -34.57 -11.59
CA ARG A 298 -10.15 -35.64 -12.49
C ARG A 298 -10.08 -35.15 -13.92
N GLY A 299 -9.22 -35.80 -14.70
CA GLY A 299 -9.10 -35.54 -16.13
C GLY A 299 -7.86 -36.21 -16.71
N PRO A 300 -7.73 -36.26 -18.04
CA PRO A 300 -6.53 -36.77 -18.69
C PRO A 300 -5.34 -35.82 -18.52
N ILE A 301 -4.15 -36.27 -18.93
CA ILE A 301 -2.97 -35.40 -18.99
C ILE A 301 -3.27 -34.13 -19.81
N GLY A 302 -2.59 -33.04 -19.46
CA GLY A 302 -2.80 -31.73 -20.08
C GLY A 302 -4.15 -31.10 -19.72
N THR A 303 -4.91 -31.62 -18.76
CA THR A 303 -6.09 -30.91 -18.21
C THR A 303 -5.63 -29.64 -17.49
N LEU A 304 -6.40 -28.55 -17.63
CA LEU A 304 -6.22 -27.36 -16.81
C LEU A 304 -6.91 -27.57 -15.47
N VAL A 305 -6.16 -27.50 -14.38
CA VAL A 305 -6.67 -27.62 -13.02
C VAL A 305 -6.62 -26.25 -12.37
N THR A 306 -7.77 -25.77 -11.92
CA THR A 306 -7.93 -24.53 -11.18
C THR A 306 -8.02 -24.83 -9.68
N ILE A 307 -7.20 -24.14 -8.90
CA ILE A 307 -7.21 -24.15 -7.45
C ILE A 307 -7.65 -22.76 -6.99
N ARG A 308 -8.81 -22.66 -6.34
CA ARG A 308 -9.30 -21.41 -5.73
C ARG A 308 -9.00 -21.39 -4.24
N GLY A 309 -8.71 -20.21 -3.72
CA GLY A 309 -8.33 -20.04 -2.33
C GLY A 309 -8.15 -18.59 -1.92
N LYS A 310 -7.37 -18.40 -0.86
CA LYS A 310 -6.99 -17.09 -0.32
C LYS A 310 -5.51 -17.10 0.07
N HIS A 311 -4.88 -15.93 0.00
CA HIS A 311 -3.52 -15.69 0.49
C HIS A 311 -2.46 -16.59 -0.17
N PHE A 312 -2.67 -16.96 -1.45
CA PHE A 312 -1.66 -17.67 -2.22
C PHE A 312 -0.49 -16.79 -2.64
N GLY A 313 -0.58 -15.47 -2.47
CA GLY A 313 0.37 -14.48 -2.96
C GLY A 313 0.63 -14.58 -4.46
N VAL A 314 1.77 -14.04 -4.91
CA VAL A 314 2.13 -13.99 -6.35
C VAL A 314 3.24 -14.99 -6.66
N TYR A 315 3.23 -15.57 -7.86
CA TYR A 315 4.17 -16.63 -8.26
C TYR A 315 5.64 -16.24 -8.12
N SER A 316 6.03 -15.04 -8.58
CA SER A 316 7.43 -14.61 -8.70
C SER A 316 7.73 -13.45 -7.76
N GLU A 317 7.83 -13.73 -6.46
CA GLU A 317 8.09 -12.73 -5.42
C GLU A 317 9.50 -12.77 -4.83
N SER A 318 10.38 -13.68 -5.25
CA SER A 318 11.64 -13.93 -4.49
C SER A 318 12.88 -13.18 -4.96
N GLY A 319 12.76 -12.35 -6.00
CA GLY A 319 13.90 -11.65 -6.57
C GLY A 319 14.30 -10.37 -5.81
N SER A 320 15.50 -9.87 -6.08
CA SER A 320 16.11 -8.75 -5.34
C SER A 320 15.55 -7.38 -5.70
N THR A 321 14.92 -7.22 -6.86
CA THR A 321 14.49 -5.91 -7.32
C THR A 321 13.15 -5.53 -6.68
N ALA A 322 12.93 -4.25 -6.44
CA ALA A 322 11.63 -3.74 -5.97
C ALA A 322 10.52 -3.88 -7.03
N TYR A 323 10.88 -4.24 -8.26
CA TYR A 323 9.95 -4.42 -9.36
C TYR A 323 9.82 -5.92 -9.69
N ALA A 324 8.77 -6.29 -10.43
CA ALA A 324 8.53 -7.68 -10.84
C ALA A 324 9.28 -8.05 -12.13
N PHE A 325 10.53 -7.58 -12.32
CA PHE A 325 11.30 -7.83 -13.55
C PHE A 325 12.25 -9.02 -13.45
N ASP A 326 12.55 -9.47 -12.23
CA ASP A 326 13.49 -10.57 -11.97
C ASP A 326 12.87 -11.96 -12.15
N PHE A 327 11.53 -12.07 -12.24
CA PHE A 327 10.77 -13.31 -12.46
C PHE A 327 11.32 -14.53 -11.70
N ASP A 328 11.68 -14.35 -10.41
CA ASP A 328 12.17 -15.43 -9.56
C ASP A 328 11.00 -16.07 -8.79
N PRO A 329 10.62 -17.33 -9.10
CA PRO A 329 9.55 -18.02 -8.39
C PRO A 329 9.93 -18.43 -6.96
N GLY A 330 11.21 -18.38 -6.57
CA GLY A 330 11.62 -18.71 -5.21
C GLY A 330 11.26 -20.11 -4.76
N ALA A 331 11.27 -21.09 -5.68
CA ALA A 331 10.75 -22.45 -5.45
C ALA A 331 9.23 -22.55 -5.19
N ASN A 332 8.45 -21.51 -5.52
CA ASN A 332 7.00 -21.62 -5.67
C ASN A 332 6.66 -22.59 -6.79
N GLY A 333 5.63 -23.40 -6.59
CA GLY A 333 5.20 -24.37 -7.60
C GLY A 333 4.00 -25.19 -7.15
N VAL A 334 3.52 -26.05 -8.03
CA VAL A 334 2.47 -27.03 -7.72
C VAL A 334 2.94 -28.40 -8.17
N GLU A 335 2.63 -29.43 -7.40
CA GLU A 335 2.82 -30.83 -7.81
C GLU A 335 1.47 -31.54 -7.92
N ILE A 336 1.36 -32.45 -8.88
CA ILE A 336 0.21 -33.36 -9.04
C ILE A 336 0.76 -34.79 -9.03
N GLY A 337 0.39 -35.57 -8.01
CA GLY A 337 0.87 -36.94 -7.86
C GLY A 337 2.39 -37.04 -7.74
N GLY A 338 3.02 -36.02 -7.15
CA GLY A 338 4.48 -35.92 -6.98
C GLY A 338 5.24 -35.41 -8.21
N VAL A 339 4.55 -34.99 -9.28
CA VAL A 339 5.19 -34.43 -10.48
C VAL A 339 4.94 -32.92 -10.54
N PRO A 340 5.99 -32.09 -10.74
CA PRO A 340 5.85 -30.65 -10.92
C PRO A 340 4.91 -30.30 -12.08
N ALA A 341 3.84 -29.59 -11.77
CA ALA A 341 2.86 -29.09 -12.72
C ALA A 341 3.30 -27.75 -13.31
N ILE A 342 2.83 -27.48 -14.52
CA ILE A 342 3.19 -26.26 -15.25
C ILE A 342 2.20 -25.17 -14.85
N ILE A 343 2.68 -24.11 -14.21
CA ILE A 343 1.85 -22.97 -13.82
C ILE A 343 1.37 -22.24 -15.07
N HIS A 344 0.05 -22.19 -15.27
CA HIS A 344 -0.58 -21.36 -16.29
C HIS A 344 -0.84 -19.95 -15.77
N ARG A 345 -1.31 -19.86 -14.52
CA ARG A 345 -1.62 -18.61 -13.83
C ARG A 345 -1.49 -18.82 -12.34
N TRP A 346 -1.03 -17.80 -11.62
CA TRP A 346 -1.04 -17.80 -10.17
C TRP A 346 -1.18 -16.37 -9.66
N ASN A 347 -2.24 -16.12 -8.90
CA ASN A 347 -2.47 -14.92 -8.13
C ASN A 347 -2.97 -15.30 -6.72
N ASP A 348 -3.26 -14.29 -5.89
CA ASP A 348 -3.56 -14.49 -4.48
C ASP A 348 -4.77 -15.40 -4.19
N SER A 349 -5.73 -15.49 -5.10
CA SER A 349 -6.96 -16.27 -4.91
C SER A 349 -7.14 -17.43 -5.89
N GLN A 350 -6.25 -17.56 -6.87
CA GLN A 350 -6.37 -18.57 -7.91
C GLN A 350 -5.03 -19.02 -8.48
N ILE A 351 -4.84 -20.33 -8.56
CA ILE A 351 -3.72 -20.98 -9.25
C ILE A 351 -4.28 -21.93 -10.31
N ASP A 352 -3.92 -21.70 -11.57
CA ASP A 352 -4.25 -22.57 -12.69
C ASP A 352 -2.99 -23.31 -13.14
N VAL A 353 -3.05 -24.64 -13.24
CA VAL A 353 -1.91 -25.48 -13.59
C VAL A 353 -2.28 -26.53 -14.63
N TRP A 354 -1.37 -26.85 -15.53
CA TRP A 354 -1.55 -27.95 -16.47
C TRP A 354 -1.06 -29.26 -15.86
N VAL A 355 -1.87 -30.31 -15.98
CA VAL A 355 -1.48 -31.68 -15.59
C VAL A 355 -0.29 -32.13 -16.45
N PRO A 356 0.89 -32.40 -15.87
CA PRO A 356 2.08 -32.77 -16.62
C PRO A 356 1.94 -34.17 -17.26
N PHE A 357 2.80 -34.50 -18.22
CA PHE A 357 2.71 -35.79 -18.93
C PHE A 357 2.96 -36.98 -17.99
N SER A 358 3.94 -36.86 -17.10
CA SER A 358 4.34 -37.91 -16.17
C SER A 358 3.48 -37.97 -14.90
N ALA A 359 2.44 -37.12 -14.79
CA ALA A 359 1.55 -37.06 -13.63
C ALA A 359 0.91 -38.41 -13.31
N LYS A 360 0.79 -38.69 -12.01
CA LYS A 360 0.02 -39.82 -11.48
C LYS A 360 -1.19 -39.32 -10.70
N SER A 361 -2.19 -40.18 -10.52
CA SER A 361 -3.26 -39.90 -9.55
C SER A 361 -2.65 -39.74 -8.16
N GLY A 362 -3.11 -38.74 -7.41
CA GLY A 362 -2.59 -38.45 -6.09
C GLY A 362 -2.81 -36.99 -5.67
N PRO A 363 -2.14 -36.56 -4.59
CA PRO A 363 -2.36 -35.25 -4.02
C PRO A 363 -1.89 -34.14 -4.96
N VAL A 364 -2.63 -33.04 -4.95
CA VAL A 364 -2.24 -31.75 -5.51
C VAL A 364 -1.63 -30.92 -4.39
N VAL A 365 -0.36 -30.56 -4.50
CA VAL A 365 0.39 -29.87 -3.45
C VAL A 365 0.90 -28.53 -3.96
N ILE A 366 0.45 -27.44 -3.34
CA ILE A 366 0.99 -26.09 -3.54
C ILE A 366 2.26 -25.97 -2.69
N LYS A 367 3.33 -25.46 -3.29
CA LYS A 367 4.60 -25.14 -2.63
C LYS A 367 4.81 -23.64 -2.62
N ARG A 368 5.11 -23.08 -1.45
CA ARG A 368 5.63 -21.71 -1.32
C ARG A 368 7.03 -21.74 -0.74
N GLY A 369 8.01 -21.27 -1.49
CA GLY A 369 9.38 -21.22 -0.98
C GLY A 369 9.65 -19.97 -0.16
N ALA A 370 10.41 -20.14 0.91
CA ALA A 370 10.81 -19.06 1.78
C ALA A 370 12.16 -19.41 2.45
N THR A 371 12.69 -18.45 3.19
CA THR A 371 14.03 -18.55 3.75
C THR A 371 14.03 -18.24 5.24
N ILE A 372 15.04 -18.73 5.95
CA ILE A 372 15.44 -18.23 7.27
C ILE A 372 16.79 -17.55 7.04
N PRO A 373 16.90 -16.23 7.27
CA PRO A 373 18.17 -15.54 7.09
C PRO A 373 19.17 -15.94 8.18
N GLN A 374 20.43 -15.60 7.94
CA GLN A 374 21.42 -15.52 9.02
C GLN A 374 21.00 -14.44 10.04
N PRO A 375 21.54 -14.44 11.27
CA PRO A 375 21.18 -13.44 12.27
C PRO A 375 21.34 -11.99 11.79
N ASP A 376 22.28 -11.71 10.89
CA ASP A 376 22.55 -10.39 10.27
C ASP A 376 21.58 -10.02 9.12
N GLY A 377 20.54 -10.82 8.87
CA GLY A 377 19.59 -10.61 7.78
C GLY A 377 20.11 -10.99 6.39
N SER A 378 21.35 -11.48 6.27
CA SER A 378 21.87 -11.99 5.00
C SER A 378 21.25 -13.33 4.62
N CYS A 379 21.10 -13.56 3.32
CA CYS A 379 20.62 -14.84 2.82
C CYS A 379 21.73 -15.90 2.81
N CYS A 380 21.49 -17.15 3.20
CA CYS A 380 20.38 -17.65 4.00
C CYS A 380 20.91 -18.80 4.86
N ALA A 381 20.45 -18.94 6.11
CA ALA A 381 20.77 -20.07 6.97
C ALA A 381 19.98 -21.33 6.57
N LYS A 382 18.73 -21.16 6.13
CA LYS A 382 17.88 -22.25 5.62
C LYS A 382 17.04 -21.76 4.45
N LYS A 383 16.87 -22.61 3.43
CA LYS A 383 15.84 -22.48 2.39
C LYS A 383 14.91 -23.68 2.49
N ASP A 384 13.61 -23.45 2.47
CA ASP A 384 12.61 -24.52 2.55
C ASP A 384 11.32 -24.11 1.83
N VAL A 385 10.42 -25.06 1.67
CA VAL A 385 9.11 -24.81 1.06
C VAL A 385 7.99 -25.22 2.01
N VAL A 386 7.04 -24.31 2.23
CA VAL A 386 5.77 -24.60 2.88
C VAL A 386 4.88 -25.34 1.87
N ARG A 387 4.32 -26.47 2.30
CA ARG A 387 3.47 -27.32 1.48
C ARG A 387 2.03 -27.24 1.96
N LEU A 388 1.10 -27.01 1.03
CA LEU A 388 -0.33 -27.00 1.27
C LEU A 388 -1.00 -28.01 0.32
N VAL A 389 -1.71 -28.98 0.88
CA VAL A 389 -2.47 -29.96 0.09
C VAL A 389 -3.78 -29.32 -0.36
N ALA A 390 -3.97 -29.19 -1.68
CA ALA A 390 -5.17 -28.61 -2.28
C ALA A 390 -6.29 -29.63 -2.52
N GLY A 391 -5.96 -30.93 -2.48
CA GLY A 391 -6.90 -32.03 -2.68
C GLY A 391 -6.25 -33.19 -3.42
N GLU A 392 -7.08 -34.11 -3.92
CA GLU A 392 -6.66 -35.25 -4.73
C GLU A 392 -7.09 -35.06 -6.18
N PHE A 393 -6.20 -35.38 -7.12
CA PHE A 393 -6.51 -35.40 -8.55
C PHE A 393 -6.39 -36.82 -9.10
N THR A 394 -7.41 -37.26 -9.85
CA THR A 394 -7.37 -38.55 -10.56
C THR A 394 -6.98 -38.33 -12.02
N VAL A 395 -5.81 -38.85 -12.42
CA VAL A 395 -5.40 -38.90 -13.82
C VAL A 395 -6.22 -39.98 -14.53
N VAL A 396 -6.90 -39.58 -15.60
CA VAL A 396 -7.78 -40.46 -16.39
C VAL A 396 -7.11 -40.81 -17.70
N THR A 397 -7.08 -42.09 -18.05
CA THR A 397 -6.66 -42.53 -19.39
C THR A 397 -7.88 -42.44 -20.32
N PRO A 398 -7.83 -41.66 -21.42
CA PRO A 398 -8.94 -41.60 -22.37
C PRO A 398 -9.21 -42.97 -22.98
N ARG A 399 -10.48 -43.28 -23.22
CA ARG A 399 -10.92 -44.53 -23.85
C ARG A 399 -11.94 -44.23 -24.94
N VAL A 400 -11.76 -44.84 -26.11
CA VAL A 400 -12.76 -44.84 -27.18
C VAL A 400 -13.60 -46.10 -27.06
N ASP A 401 -14.92 -45.94 -27.03
CA ASP A 401 -15.89 -47.04 -27.01
C ASP A 401 -16.38 -47.38 -28.42
N SER A 402 -16.73 -46.36 -29.21
CA SER A 402 -17.17 -46.57 -30.59
C SER A 402 -16.98 -45.32 -31.45
N TYR A 403 -17.04 -45.48 -32.77
CA TYR A 403 -17.07 -44.38 -33.72
C TYR A 403 -17.93 -44.73 -34.93
N SER A 404 -18.60 -43.73 -35.48
CA SER A 404 -19.51 -43.84 -36.62
C SER A 404 -19.54 -42.55 -37.46
N PRO A 405 -19.63 -42.65 -38.79
CA PRO A 405 -19.59 -43.89 -39.59
C PRO A 405 -18.17 -44.49 -39.66
N LYS A 406 -18.03 -45.74 -40.16
CA LYS A 406 -16.71 -46.37 -40.42
C LYS A 406 -16.04 -45.90 -41.70
N LYS A 407 -16.83 -45.27 -42.58
CA LYS A 407 -16.40 -44.70 -43.86
C LYS A 407 -17.16 -43.42 -44.10
N ALA A 408 -16.50 -42.35 -44.54
CA ALA A 408 -17.17 -41.09 -44.83
C ALA A 408 -16.46 -40.29 -45.94
N GLY A 409 -17.20 -39.44 -46.64
CA GLY A 409 -16.65 -38.48 -47.59
C GLY A 409 -15.92 -37.32 -46.92
N LEU A 410 -15.31 -36.43 -47.71
CA LEU A 410 -14.70 -35.21 -47.20
C LEU A 410 -15.76 -34.34 -46.50
N ASP A 411 -15.37 -33.64 -45.43
CA ASP A 411 -16.24 -32.81 -44.57
C ASP A 411 -17.37 -33.47 -43.83
N GLU A 412 -17.68 -34.73 -44.15
CA GLU A 412 -18.63 -35.50 -43.39
C GLU A 412 -18.17 -35.66 -41.95
N ILE A 413 -19.14 -35.69 -41.03
CA ILE A 413 -18.88 -35.75 -39.60
C ILE A 413 -18.70 -37.20 -39.18
N VAL A 414 -17.58 -37.45 -38.50
CA VAL A 414 -17.35 -38.68 -37.74
C VAL A 414 -17.58 -38.38 -36.27
N THR A 415 -18.46 -39.15 -35.64
CA THR A 415 -18.73 -39.09 -34.20
C THR A 415 -17.98 -40.22 -33.52
N ILE A 416 -17.18 -39.87 -32.51
CA ILE A 416 -16.40 -40.77 -31.66
C ILE A 416 -17.00 -40.68 -30.26
N THR A 417 -17.33 -41.81 -29.66
CA THR A 417 -17.88 -41.92 -28.31
C THR A 417 -16.93 -42.68 -27.41
N GLY A 418 -16.91 -42.34 -26.13
CA GLY A 418 -15.95 -42.89 -25.17
C GLY A 418 -16.09 -42.27 -23.80
N SER A 419 -14.97 -42.24 -23.06
CA SER A 419 -14.88 -41.62 -21.74
C SER A 419 -13.49 -41.05 -21.46
N GLY A 420 -13.41 -40.05 -20.59
CA GLY A 420 -12.14 -39.49 -20.14
C GLY A 420 -11.42 -38.66 -21.20
N PHE A 421 -12.13 -38.14 -22.21
CA PHE A 421 -11.54 -37.27 -23.22
C PHE A 421 -11.15 -35.88 -22.67
N GLY A 422 -11.75 -35.47 -21.56
CA GLY A 422 -11.57 -34.15 -20.96
C GLY A 422 -12.09 -33.02 -21.85
N GLU A 423 -11.68 -31.80 -21.53
CA GLU A 423 -12.01 -30.60 -22.33
C GLU A 423 -11.10 -30.46 -23.56
N PHE A 424 -11.62 -29.81 -24.61
CA PHE A 424 -10.86 -29.49 -25.82
C PHE A 424 -9.91 -28.31 -25.60
N ILE A 425 -8.65 -28.47 -26.00
CA ILE A 425 -7.60 -27.50 -25.71
C ILE A 425 -6.85 -27.15 -27.00
N LYS A 426 -7.17 -25.97 -27.55
CA LYS A 426 -6.61 -25.46 -28.80
C LYS A 426 -5.33 -24.63 -28.62
N ILE A 427 -4.95 -24.26 -27.39
CA ILE A 427 -3.79 -23.38 -27.16
C ILE A 427 -2.46 -24.14 -27.29
N SER A 428 -1.55 -23.55 -28.07
CA SER A 428 -0.27 -24.12 -28.51
C SER A 428 0.92 -23.77 -27.62
N GLU A 429 0.81 -22.81 -26.70
CA GLU A 429 1.99 -22.31 -26.01
C GLU A 429 2.16 -22.90 -24.61
N ALA A 430 3.36 -23.44 -24.37
CA ALA A 430 3.92 -23.46 -23.02
C ALA A 430 3.75 -22.06 -22.42
N THR A 431 3.22 -21.98 -21.20
CA THR A 431 3.04 -20.67 -20.53
C THR A 431 4.41 -19.99 -20.52
N ARG A 432 4.55 -18.83 -21.17
CA ARG A 432 5.84 -18.14 -21.24
C ARG A 432 6.15 -17.64 -19.84
N PHE A 433 7.08 -18.30 -19.17
CA PHE A 433 7.47 -17.99 -17.78
C PHE A 433 8.25 -16.68 -17.62
N SER A 434 8.55 -15.99 -18.73
CA SER A 434 9.36 -14.78 -18.70
C SER A 434 8.95 -13.76 -19.75
N LEU A 435 8.71 -12.51 -19.32
CA LEU A 435 8.85 -11.33 -20.16
C LEU A 435 10.35 -10.96 -20.23
N HIS A 436 11.19 -11.83 -20.79
CA HIS A 436 12.54 -11.43 -21.18
C HIS A 436 12.49 -10.73 -22.53
N GLN A 437 13.54 -9.98 -22.87
CA GLN A 437 13.68 -9.19 -24.11
C GLN A 437 13.28 -9.94 -25.40
N ALA A 438 13.38 -11.28 -25.43
CA ALA A 438 12.90 -12.15 -26.50
C ALA A 438 11.37 -12.23 -26.66
N GLY A 439 10.57 -11.86 -25.66
CA GLY A 439 9.12 -11.73 -25.76
C GLY A 439 8.67 -10.55 -26.63
N HIS A 440 9.54 -9.54 -26.79
CA HIS A 440 9.38 -8.44 -27.73
C HIS A 440 9.95 -8.73 -29.13
N GLU A 441 10.77 -9.78 -29.27
CA GLU A 441 11.16 -10.26 -30.59
C GLU A 441 9.97 -10.97 -31.22
N TRP A 442 9.34 -10.31 -32.19
CA TRP A 442 8.31 -10.88 -33.05
C TRP A 442 8.96 -11.96 -33.93
N LYS A 443 9.22 -13.14 -33.38
CA LYS A 443 9.61 -14.31 -34.17
C LYS A 443 8.35 -14.81 -34.87
N ASN A 444 8.38 -14.80 -36.21
CA ASN A 444 7.38 -15.47 -37.03
C ASN A 444 7.36 -16.96 -36.65
N TYR A 445 6.37 -17.37 -35.87
CA TYR A 445 6.16 -18.77 -35.56
C TYR A 445 5.75 -19.49 -36.85
N ARG A 446 6.59 -20.40 -37.34
CA ARG A 446 6.11 -21.47 -38.21
C ARG A 446 5.24 -22.35 -37.34
N LEU A 447 3.95 -22.49 -37.68
CA LEU A 447 3.06 -23.48 -37.08
C LEU A 447 3.65 -24.88 -37.36
N GLY A 448 4.46 -25.39 -36.42
CA GLY A 448 4.96 -26.78 -36.41
C GLY A 448 4.02 -27.71 -35.63
N GLU A 449 4.44 -28.95 -35.32
CA GLU A 449 3.67 -30.03 -34.63
C GLU A 449 3.06 -29.66 -33.24
N ASP A 450 3.25 -28.42 -32.79
CA ASP A 450 2.89 -27.92 -31.46
C ASP A 450 1.62 -27.07 -31.39
N VAL A 451 0.80 -27.01 -32.45
CA VAL A 451 -0.38 -26.11 -32.51
C VAL A 451 -1.51 -26.49 -31.54
N SER A 452 -1.63 -27.75 -31.11
CA SER A 452 -2.72 -28.20 -30.23
C SER A 452 -2.24 -29.18 -29.14
N ARG A 453 -2.92 -29.16 -27.99
CA ARG A 453 -2.79 -30.17 -26.91
C ARG A 453 -3.80 -31.32 -27.05
N THR A 454 -4.79 -31.17 -27.92
CA THR A 454 -5.78 -32.20 -28.24
C THR A 454 -5.94 -32.28 -29.76
N GLU A 455 -5.76 -33.48 -30.33
CA GLU A 455 -5.97 -33.67 -31.77
C GLU A 455 -6.68 -35.00 -32.05
N VAL A 456 -7.42 -35.04 -33.14
CA VAL A 456 -7.90 -36.29 -33.74
C VAL A 456 -7.23 -36.41 -35.09
N LEU A 457 -6.60 -37.56 -35.34
CA LEU A 457 -6.07 -37.91 -36.64
C LEU A 457 -7.01 -38.87 -37.33
N ILE A 458 -7.29 -38.64 -38.61
CA ILE A 458 -7.92 -39.60 -39.52
C ILE A 458 -6.86 -39.98 -40.54
N ASN A 459 -6.44 -41.24 -40.54
CA ASN A 459 -5.40 -41.78 -41.43
C ASN A 459 -4.11 -40.93 -41.39
N GLY A 460 -3.69 -40.53 -40.19
CA GLY A 460 -2.51 -39.69 -39.98
C GLY A 460 -2.71 -38.19 -40.23
N MET A 461 -3.87 -37.76 -40.72
CA MET A 461 -4.19 -36.36 -41.00
C MET A 461 -4.99 -35.72 -39.86
N ALA A 462 -4.61 -34.51 -39.43
CA ALA A 462 -5.36 -33.77 -38.42
C ALA A 462 -6.78 -33.45 -38.92
N ALA A 463 -7.78 -33.93 -38.19
CA ALA A 463 -9.18 -33.67 -38.45
C ALA A 463 -9.64 -32.37 -37.80
N VAL A 464 -10.62 -31.70 -38.42
CA VAL A 464 -11.20 -30.46 -37.87
C VAL A 464 -12.21 -30.84 -36.80
N VAL A 465 -11.95 -30.45 -35.56
CA VAL A 465 -12.88 -30.67 -34.45
C VAL A 465 -14.12 -29.78 -34.59
N VAL A 466 -15.29 -30.41 -34.60
CA VAL A 466 -16.62 -29.76 -34.64
C VAL A 466 -17.16 -29.54 -33.23
N SER A 467 -17.10 -30.57 -32.39
CA SER A 467 -17.46 -30.50 -30.98
C SER A 467 -16.67 -31.53 -30.17
N TRP A 468 -16.49 -31.27 -28.88
CA TRP A 468 -15.73 -32.13 -28.00
C TRP A 468 -16.27 -32.03 -26.58
N SER A 469 -16.46 -33.19 -25.95
CA SER A 469 -16.86 -33.37 -24.56
C SER A 469 -16.09 -34.55 -23.97
N ASP A 470 -16.24 -34.81 -22.68
CA ASP A 470 -15.56 -35.94 -22.03
C ASP A 470 -15.97 -37.32 -22.59
N THR A 471 -17.15 -37.42 -23.23
CA THR A 471 -17.72 -38.68 -23.72
C THR A 471 -17.99 -38.74 -25.22
N GLU A 472 -17.97 -37.59 -25.92
CA GLU A 472 -18.25 -37.50 -27.36
C GLU A 472 -17.34 -36.48 -28.04
N ILE A 473 -16.76 -36.86 -29.18
CA ILE A 473 -15.97 -36.00 -30.07
C ILE A 473 -16.58 -36.08 -31.48
N LYS A 474 -16.83 -34.94 -32.11
CA LYS A 474 -17.24 -34.85 -33.52
C LYS A 474 -16.15 -34.17 -34.32
N VAL A 475 -15.74 -34.77 -35.43
CA VAL A 475 -14.71 -34.24 -36.32
C VAL A 475 -15.15 -34.31 -37.77
N ARG A 476 -14.65 -33.39 -38.61
CA ARG A 476 -14.81 -33.47 -40.06
C ARG A 476 -13.65 -34.22 -40.69
N VAL A 477 -13.97 -35.06 -41.68
CA VAL A 477 -12.95 -35.70 -42.52
C VAL A 477 -12.13 -34.62 -43.25
N PRO A 478 -10.80 -34.64 -43.17
CA PRO A 478 -9.94 -33.59 -43.71
C PRO A 478 -9.97 -33.53 -45.24
N ARG A 479 -10.03 -32.30 -45.81
CA ARG A 479 -10.12 -32.06 -47.26
C ARG A 479 -8.79 -32.20 -48.01
N ARG A 480 -7.65 -31.88 -47.38
CA ARG A 480 -6.47 -31.33 -48.09
C ARG A 480 -5.44 -32.35 -48.60
N HIS A 481 -5.47 -33.61 -48.16
CA HIS A 481 -4.33 -34.51 -48.41
C HIS A 481 -4.65 -35.75 -49.24
N VAL A 482 -5.92 -36.08 -49.49
CA VAL A 482 -6.28 -37.32 -50.22
C VAL A 482 -6.26 -37.15 -51.76
N PHE A 483 -6.40 -35.92 -52.28
CA PHE A 483 -6.52 -35.66 -53.73
C PHE A 483 -5.31 -34.95 -54.38
N GLY A 484 -4.30 -34.55 -53.59
CA GLY A 484 -3.16 -33.78 -54.10
C GLY A 484 -3.52 -32.38 -54.65
N TYR A 485 -2.51 -31.59 -54.99
CA TYR A 485 -2.70 -30.30 -55.68
C TYR A 485 -2.76 -30.53 -57.19
N GLY A 486 -3.82 -30.05 -57.86
CA GLY A 486 -3.92 -30.04 -59.33
C GLY A 486 -4.23 -31.38 -60.01
N ASN A 487 -4.63 -32.44 -59.28
CA ASN A 487 -5.04 -33.72 -59.88
C ASN A 487 -6.43 -34.17 -59.38
N PRO A 488 -7.54 -33.71 -60.00
CA PRO A 488 -8.90 -34.11 -59.61
C PRO A 488 -9.20 -35.62 -59.74
N GLU A 489 -8.35 -36.38 -60.46
CA GLU A 489 -8.45 -37.85 -60.55
C GLU A 489 -7.53 -38.60 -59.56
N GLY A 490 -6.53 -37.91 -59.00
CA GLY A 490 -5.47 -38.45 -58.15
C GLY A 490 -5.94 -38.72 -56.72
N PHE A 491 -6.68 -39.79 -56.51
CA PHE A 491 -6.94 -40.31 -55.17
C PHE A 491 -5.66 -41.01 -54.67
N MET A 492 -4.96 -40.43 -53.70
CA MET A 492 -3.80 -41.06 -53.06
C MET A 492 -4.30 -42.23 -52.19
N PRO A 493 -4.08 -43.50 -52.59
CA PRO A 493 -4.65 -44.65 -51.87
C PRO A 493 -4.13 -44.74 -50.43
N ASP A 494 -2.86 -44.36 -50.23
CA ASP A 494 -2.12 -44.52 -48.97
C ASP A 494 -2.68 -43.68 -47.81
N LEU A 495 -3.46 -42.62 -48.09
CA LEU A 495 -4.10 -41.78 -47.08
C LEU A 495 -5.60 -42.03 -46.95
N SER A 496 -6.16 -42.87 -47.83
CA SER A 496 -7.58 -43.19 -47.86
C SER A 496 -7.99 -44.26 -46.86
N GLU A 497 -7.05 -45.12 -46.49
CA GLU A 497 -7.21 -46.15 -45.46
C GLU A 497 -6.21 -45.93 -44.34
N GLY A 498 -6.63 -46.17 -43.12
CA GLY A 498 -5.81 -45.96 -41.93
C GLY A 498 -6.68 -46.05 -40.69
N GLU A 499 -6.32 -45.29 -39.66
CA GLU A 499 -7.00 -45.33 -38.38
C GLU A 499 -7.45 -43.94 -37.93
N ILE A 500 -8.50 -43.94 -37.10
CA ILE A 500 -8.83 -42.78 -36.27
C ILE A 500 -8.03 -42.86 -34.97
N VAL A 501 -7.28 -41.81 -34.65
CA VAL A 501 -6.47 -41.72 -33.43
C VAL A 501 -6.83 -40.45 -32.67
N VAL A 502 -7.27 -40.60 -31.42
CA VAL A 502 -7.49 -39.47 -30.50
C VAL A 502 -6.23 -39.26 -29.67
N LYS A 503 -5.72 -38.04 -29.60
CA LYS A 503 -4.47 -37.73 -28.92
C LYS A 503 -4.61 -36.61 -27.89
N ARG A 504 -3.91 -36.78 -26.77
CA ARG A 504 -3.78 -35.82 -25.66
C ARG A 504 -2.31 -35.53 -25.39
N GLY A 505 -1.94 -34.25 -25.42
CA GLY A 505 -0.56 -33.79 -25.32
C GLY A 505 -0.29 -33.00 -24.05
N SER A 506 0.84 -33.26 -23.40
CA SER A 506 1.34 -32.43 -22.31
C SER A 506 2.87 -32.43 -22.26
N TRP A 507 3.40 -31.63 -21.33
CA TRP A 507 4.82 -31.45 -21.09
C TRP A 507 5.15 -31.76 -19.63
N ASP A 508 6.39 -32.11 -19.37
CA ASP A 508 6.95 -32.09 -18.02
C ASP A 508 7.84 -30.84 -17.87
N LEU A 509 7.98 -30.33 -16.65
CA LEU A 509 9.01 -29.33 -16.37
C LEU A 509 10.40 -29.97 -16.46
N LEU A 510 11.40 -29.19 -16.86
CA LEU A 510 12.79 -29.59 -16.77
C LEU A 510 13.21 -29.71 -15.30
N GLU A 511 14.29 -30.47 -15.03
CA GLU A 511 14.81 -30.66 -13.66
C GLU A 511 15.17 -29.34 -12.96
N ASN A 512 15.56 -28.33 -13.73
CA ASN A 512 15.87 -26.99 -13.25
C ASN A 512 14.63 -26.13 -12.96
N GLY A 513 13.41 -26.69 -13.06
CA GLY A 513 12.14 -25.99 -12.84
C GLY A 513 11.71 -25.09 -14.00
N GLN A 514 12.50 -25.00 -15.07
CA GLN A 514 12.13 -24.26 -16.27
C GLN A 514 11.22 -25.10 -17.17
N CYS A 515 10.37 -24.42 -17.93
CA CYS A 515 9.54 -25.07 -18.94
C CYS A 515 10.28 -25.13 -20.28
N CYS A 516 10.23 -26.22 -21.03
CA CYS A 516 9.65 -27.54 -20.73
C CYS A 516 10.38 -28.63 -21.53
N THR A 517 10.18 -29.91 -21.19
CA THR A 517 10.55 -31.02 -22.07
C THR A 517 9.84 -30.91 -23.42
N PRO A 518 10.27 -31.64 -24.48
CA PRO A 518 9.45 -31.79 -25.70
C PRO A 518 8.05 -32.34 -25.38
N LYS A 519 7.05 -31.96 -26.21
CA LYS A 519 5.66 -32.41 -26.04
C LYS A 519 5.59 -33.92 -26.18
N LYS A 520 4.87 -34.57 -25.26
CA LYS A 520 4.58 -36.00 -25.32
C LYS A 520 3.08 -36.21 -25.45
N TRP A 521 2.71 -37.29 -26.13
CA TRP A 521 1.33 -37.60 -26.47
C TRP A 521 0.91 -38.95 -25.90
N ILE A 522 -0.28 -38.99 -25.33
CA ILE A 522 -1.06 -40.23 -25.21
C ILE A 522 -1.92 -40.34 -26.46
N SER A 523 -1.85 -41.50 -27.13
CA SER A 523 -2.62 -41.79 -28.34
C SER A 523 -3.57 -42.95 -28.08
N VAL A 524 -4.82 -42.79 -28.46
CA VAL A 524 -5.87 -43.81 -28.36
C VAL A 524 -6.40 -44.11 -29.75
N VAL A 525 -6.14 -45.31 -30.23
CA VAL A 525 -6.65 -45.79 -31.52
C VAL A 525 -8.12 -46.13 -31.37
N ALA A 526 -8.99 -45.44 -32.12
CA ALA A 526 -10.41 -45.74 -32.19
C ALA A 526 -10.68 -46.97 -33.07
N GLY A 527 -9.97 -47.09 -34.19
CA GLY A 527 -10.06 -48.22 -35.13
C GLY A 527 -9.90 -47.79 -36.60
N PRO A 528 -10.02 -48.74 -37.54
CA PRO A 528 -9.81 -48.50 -38.96
C PRO A 528 -10.87 -47.59 -39.59
N PHE A 529 -10.49 -46.72 -40.52
CA PHE A 529 -11.40 -45.80 -41.20
C PHE A 529 -11.06 -45.65 -42.67
N THR A 530 -12.09 -45.54 -43.51
CA THR A 530 -11.96 -45.34 -44.95
C THR A 530 -12.53 -44.00 -45.39
N ILE A 531 -11.73 -43.17 -46.03
CA ILE A 531 -12.19 -41.95 -46.68
C ILE A 531 -12.77 -42.29 -48.04
N LEU A 532 -14.02 -41.94 -48.28
CA LEU A 532 -14.71 -42.17 -49.55
C LEU A 532 -14.43 -41.02 -50.53
N LYS A 533 -14.34 -41.36 -51.82
CA LYS A 533 -14.24 -40.39 -52.93
C LYS A 533 -15.58 -39.69 -53.18
N ARG A 534 -16.05 -38.89 -52.21
CA ARG A 534 -17.26 -38.03 -52.32
C ARG A 534 -17.13 -36.80 -51.42
N GLY A 535 -17.88 -35.74 -51.73
CA GLY A 535 -17.72 -34.43 -51.08
C GLY A 535 -16.51 -33.64 -51.61
N LEU A 536 -16.13 -33.87 -52.87
CA LEU A 536 -15.02 -33.17 -53.50
C LEU A 536 -15.27 -31.65 -53.50
N PRO A 537 -14.25 -30.82 -53.27
CA PRO A 537 -14.38 -29.37 -53.42
C PRO A 537 -14.66 -29.00 -54.89
N ASP A 538 -15.28 -27.83 -55.11
CA ASP A 538 -15.62 -27.30 -56.45
C ASP A 538 -14.41 -27.29 -57.40
N GLN A 539 -14.63 -27.33 -58.72
CA GLN A 539 -13.56 -27.38 -59.73
C GLN A 539 -12.46 -26.30 -59.54
N ASP A 540 -12.84 -25.12 -59.03
CA ASP A 540 -11.94 -24.00 -58.76
C ASP A 540 -10.92 -24.25 -57.63
N TYR A 541 -11.14 -25.28 -56.80
CA TYR A 541 -10.20 -25.70 -55.76
C TYR A 541 -8.90 -26.27 -56.35
N TYR A 542 -8.96 -26.85 -57.55
CA TYR A 542 -7.81 -27.50 -58.20
C TYR A 542 -6.99 -26.54 -59.07
N THR A 543 -7.45 -25.31 -59.30
CA THR A 543 -6.88 -24.38 -60.28
C THR A 543 -6.26 -23.12 -59.67
N ILE A 544 -6.53 -22.81 -58.39
CA ILE A 544 -6.08 -21.56 -57.74
C ILE A 544 -5.02 -21.84 -56.66
N PRO A 545 -3.78 -21.34 -56.80
CA PRO A 545 -2.78 -21.38 -55.74
C PRO A 545 -3.06 -20.27 -54.73
N ASN A 546 -3.95 -20.47 -53.74
CA ASN A 546 -4.10 -19.51 -52.65
C ASN A 546 -4.17 -20.18 -51.26
N PRO A 547 -3.22 -19.91 -50.35
CA PRO A 547 -3.14 -20.53 -49.03
C PRO A 547 -4.10 -19.95 -47.96
N ARG A 548 -5.17 -19.22 -48.34
CA ARG A 548 -6.08 -18.53 -47.40
C ARG A 548 -7.57 -18.90 -47.50
N ARG A 549 -7.91 -20.03 -48.12
CA ARG A 549 -9.29 -20.55 -48.17
C ARG A 549 -9.61 -21.59 -47.08
N ASP A 550 -8.87 -21.52 -45.97
CA ASP A 550 -8.98 -22.43 -44.82
C ASP A 550 -10.30 -22.27 -44.06
#